data_AF-A0A0F7SW62-F1
#
_entry.id   AF-A0A0F7SW62-F1
#
_cell.length_a   1.000
_cell.length_b   1.000
_cell.length_c   1.000
_cell.angle_alpha   90.00
_cell.angle_beta   90.00
_cell.angle_gamma   90.00
#
_symmetry.space_group_name_H-M   'P 1'
#
loop_
_entity.id
_entity.type
_entity.pdbx_description
1 polymer ?
#
loop_
_entity_poly.entity_id
_entity_poly.type
_entity_poly.pdbx_seq_one_letter_code
_entity_poly.pdbx_strand_id
1 'polypeptide(L)'
;MSSNSKIKTLRVRAKAADFHGACAVQFATMLSCWAAKGDLRSQAECAQSSKALVECLKTAPKMSKAPKSNINYHLLQLAKLKRRANIPLP
;
A
#
# COMPACT_ATOMS: atom_id res chain seq x y z
N MET A 1 14.29 0.24 -19.81
CA MET A 1 13.17 0.21 -20.78
C MET A 1 12.38 1.52 -20.65
N SER A 2 12.74 2.56 -21.42
CA SER A 2 12.02 3.83 -21.44
C SER A 2 11.61 4.10 -22.88
N SER A 3 10.35 3.83 -23.21
CA SER A 3 9.82 3.93 -24.57
C SER A 3 9.36 5.36 -24.86
N ASN A 4 9.90 5.95 -25.92
CA ASN A 4 9.51 7.26 -26.45
C ASN A 4 8.03 7.20 -26.89
N SER A 5 7.14 7.66 -26.02
CA SER A 5 5.70 7.70 -26.26
C SER A 5 5.24 9.15 -26.09
N LYS A 6 4.58 9.70 -27.12
CA LYS A 6 3.95 11.03 -27.05
C LYS A 6 2.87 10.99 -25.97
N ILE A 7 3.15 11.57 -24.80
CA ILE A 7 2.25 11.56 -23.64
C ILE A 7 1.12 12.57 -23.89
N LYS A 8 -0.10 12.07 -24.13
CA LYS A 8 -1.29 12.91 -24.36
C LYS A 8 -1.72 13.69 -23.09
N THR A 9 -1.52 13.10 -21.91
CA THR A 9 -1.87 13.71 -20.61
C THR A 9 -0.81 13.39 -19.55
N LEU A 10 -0.25 14.44 -18.94
CA LEU A 10 0.74 14.29 -17.87
C LEU A 10 0.04 13.88 -16.57
N ARG A 11 0.09 12.58 -16.26
CA ARG A 11 -0.48 11.99 -15.04
C ARG A 11 0.44 10.93 -14.49
N VAL A 12 0.65 10.94 -13.18
CA VAL A 12 1.33 9.87 -12.45
C VAL A 12 0.33 8.76 -12.15
N ARG A 13 0.72 7.53 -12.48
CA ARG A 13 -0.02 6.33 -12.07
C ARG A 13 0.13 6.20 -10.56
N ALA A 14 -0.99 6.09 -9.84
CA ALA A 14 -0.94 5.86 -8.40
C ALA A 14 -0.14 4.59 -8.14
N LYS A 15 0.89 4.69 -7.29
CA LYS A 15 1.58 3.52 -6.77
C LYS A 15 0.56 2.76 -5.91
N ALA A 16 0.52 1.44 -6.07
CA ALA A 16 -0.22 0.62 -5.11
C ALA A 16 0.36 0.93 -3.73
N ALA A 17 -0.48 1.41 -2.81
CA ALA A 17 -0.04 1.65 -1.45
C ALA A 17 0.31 0.29 -0.85
N ASP A 18 1.49 0.19 -0.22
CA ASP A 18 1.90 -0.96 0.56
C ASP A 18 1.04 -1.00 1.83
N PHE A 19 -0.21 -1.42 1.67
CA PHE A 19 -1.21 -1.45 2.73
C PHE A 19 -1.02 -2.74 3.53
N HIS A 20 -0.22 -2.65 4.58
CA HIS A 20 -0.16 -3.69 5.59
C HIS A 20 -1.22 -3.40 6.65
N GLY A 21 -2.14 -4.35 6.85
CA GLY A 21 -3.16 -4.23 7.90
C GLY A 21 -2.53 -4.07 9.28
N ALA A 22 -3.23 -3.42 10.21
CA ALA A 22 -2.72 -3.10 11.55
C ALA A 22 -2.13 -4.32 12.31
N CYS A 23 -2.65 -5.53 12.06
CA CYS A 23 -2.18 -6.77 12.67
C CYS A 23 -1.46 -7.72 11.70
N ALA A 24 -1.01 -7.24 10.53
CA ALA A 24 -0.39 -8.08 9.51
C ALA A 24 0.87 -8.80 10.03
N VAL A 25 1.66 -8.14 10.87
CA VAL A 25 2.89 -8.72 11.44
C VAL A 25 2.57 -9.87 12.40
N GLN A 26 1.65 -9.66 13.34
CA GLN A 26 1.27 -10.69 14.31
C GLN A 26 0.54 -11.87 13.64
N PHE A 27 -0.16 -11.59 12.54
CA PHE A 27 -0.75 -12.66 11.75
C PHE A 27 0.32 -13.46 10.99
N ALA A 28 1.30 -12.78 10.38
CA ALA A 28 2.40 -13.45 9.70
C ALA A 28 3.22 -14.33 10.64
N THR A 29 3.45 -13.90 11.89
CA THR A 29 4.16 -14.73 12.88
C THR A 29 3.37 -15.99 13.24
N MET A 30 2.04 -15.90 13.37
CA MET A 30 1.16 -17.05 13.56
C MET A 30 1.18 -18.01 12.37
N LEU A 31 1.15 -17.48 11.14
CA LEU A 31 1.27 -18.28 9.92
C LEU A 31 2.61 -19.00 9.84
N SER A 32 3.71 -18.34 10.19
CA SER A 32 5.04 -18.96 10.25
C SER A 32 5.10 -20.10 11.27
N CYS A 33 4.44 -19.94 12.42
CA CYS A 33 4.35 -21.01 13.42
C CYS A 33 3.60 -22.23 12.88
N TRP A 34 2.45 -22.03 12.21
CA TRP A 34 1.72 -23.13 11.57
C TRP A 34 2.52 -23.79 10.45
N ALA A 35 3.23 -23.00 9.64
CA ALA A 35 4.08 -23.53 8.58
C ALA A 35 5.21 -24.41 9.13
N ALA A 36 5.81 -24.02 10.25
CA ALA A 36 6.87 -24.80 10.90
C ALA A 36 6.34 -26.10 11.53
N LYS A 37 5.08 -26.14 11.95
CA LYS A 37 4.47 -27.30 12.61
C LYS A 37 3.70 -28.23 11.66
N GLY A 38 3.35 -27.75 10.48
CA GLY A 38 2.64 -28.54 9.47
C GLY A 38 1.17 -28.80 9.80
N ASP A 39 0.61 -28.10 10.80
CA ASP A 39 -0.79 -28.27 11.21
C ASP A 39 -1.43 -26.91 11.56
N LEU A 40 -2.61 -26.67 10.99
CA LEU A 40 -3.43 -25.48 11.24
C LEU A 40 -4.12 -25.54 12.61
N ARG A 41 -4.16 -26.72 13.26
CA ARG A 41 -4.82 -26.95 14.55
C ARG A 41 -3.88 -26.98 15.75
N SER A 42 -2.59 -26.70 15.58
CA SER A 42 -1.60 -26.61 16.67
C SER A 42 -1.81 -25.38 17.58
N GLN A 43 -3.01 -25.22 18.13
CA GLN A 43 -3.41 -24.10 18.99
C GLN A 43 -2.56 -24.01 20.26
N ALA A 44 -2.12 -25.15 20.80
CA ALA A 44 -1.28 -25.20 21.99
C ALA A 44 0.16 -24.74 21.71
N GLU A 45 0.75 -25.19 20.60
CA GLU A 45 2.15 -24.87 20.27
C GLU A 45 2.32 -23.44 19.74
N CYS A 46 1.31 -22.94 19.01
CA CYS A 46 1.26 -21.57 18.50
C CYS A 46 0.43 -20.62 19.40
N ALA A 47 0.21 -20.99 20.68
CA ALA A 47 -0.61 -20.25 21.62
C ALA A 47 -0.10 -18.82 21.89
N GLN A 48 1.22 -18.63 21.88
CA GLN A 48 1.81 -17.31 22.10
C GLN A 48 1.58 -16.38 20.90
N SER A 49 1.77 -16.88 19.67
CA SER A 49 1.49 -16.13 18.45
C SER A 49 0.00 -15.80 18.28
N SER A 50 -0.89 -16.72 18.67
CA SER A 50 -2.33 -16.48 18.59
C SER A 50 -2.81 -15.44 19.63
N LYS A 51 -2.26 -15.47 20.86
CA LYS A 51 -2.53 -14.44 21.87
C LYS A 51 -2.10 -13.05 21.40
N ALA A 52 -0.90 -12.92 20.84
CA ALA A 52 -0.39 -11.66 20.30
C ALA A 52 -1.27 -11.11 19.16
N LEU A 53 -1.78 -11.98 18.28
CA LEU A 53 -2.73 -11.59 17.24
C LEU A 53 -4.05 -11.08 17.83
N VAL A 54 -4.63 -11.82 18.78
CA VAL A 54 -5.91 -11.44 19.42
C VAL A 54 -5.77 -10.12 20.17
N GLU A 55 -4.66 -9.91 20.87
CA GLU A 55 -4.37 -8.65 21.55
C GLU A 55 -4.27 -7.48 20.56
N CYS A 56 -3.57 -7.69 19.43
CA CYS A 56 -3.52 -6.70 18.36
C CYS A 56 -4.92 -6.40 17.81
N LEU A 57 -5.73 -7.42 17.52
CA LEU A 57 -7.08 -7.21 16.96
C LEU A 57 -8.01 -6.46 17.92
N LYS A 58 -7.83 -6.62 19.23
CA LYS A 58 -8.58 -5.89 20.26
C LYS A 58 -8.18 -4.41 20.36
N THR A 59 -6.91 -4.10 20.14
CA THR A 59 -6.32 -2.77 20.37
C THR A 59 -6.12 -1.98 19.08
N ALA A 60 -6.14 -2.64 17.94
CA ALA A 60 -5.80 -2.02 16.66
C ALA A 60 -6.76 -0.89 16.30
N PRO A 61 -6.22 0.30 15.95
CA PRO A 61 -7.05 1.40 15.50
C PRO A 61 -7.71 1.08 14.16
N LYS A 62 -8.94 1.59 13.97
CA LYS A 62 -9.63 1.51 12.68
C LYS A 62 -8.78 2.22 11.61
N MET A 63 -8.40 1.48 10.58
CA MET A 63 -7.56 2.02 9.52
C MET A 63 -8.32 3.11 8.75
N SER A 64 -7.79 4.33 8.78
CA SER A 64 -8.31 5.42 7.97
C SER A 64 -7.70 5.37 6.56
N LYS A 65 -8.43 5.90 5.58
CA LYS A 65 -7.90 6.02 4.21
C LYS A 65 -6.75 7.03 4.23
N ALA A 66 -5.59 6.63 3.72
CA ALA A 66 -4.48 7.55 3.55
C ALA A 66 -4.93 8.78 2.73
N PRO A 67 -4.43 9.99 3.08
CA PRO A 67 -4.76 11.20 2.34
C PRO A 67 -4.31 11.06 0.88
N LYS A 68 -5.20 11.38 -0.05
CA LYS A 68 -4.90 11.33 -1.48
C LYS A 68 -4.02 12.52 -1.85
N SER A 69 -2.90 12.27 -2.52
CA SER A 69 -2.07 13.35 -3.07
C SER A 69 -2.77 14.04 -4.25
N ASN A 70 -2.72 15.37 -4.30
CA ASN A 70 -3.25 16.18 -5.42
C ASN A 70 -2.26 16.35 -6.58
N ILE A 71 -1.20 15.52 -6.67
CA ILE A 71 -0.14 15.68 -7.68
C ILE A 71 -0.67 15.70 -9.12
N ASN A 72 -1.63 14.82 -9.44
CA ASN A 72 -2.23 14.74 -10.77
C ASN A 72 -3.02 16.01 -11.13
N TYR A 73 -3.60 16.69 -10.14
CA TYR A 73 -4.26 17.98 -10.36
C TYR A 73 -3.25 19.06 -10.77
N HIS A 74 -2.14 19.17 -10.04
CA HIS A 74 -1.08 20.14 -10.35
C HIS A 74 -0.41 19.87 -11.71
N LEU A 75 -0.13 18.61 -12.04
CA LEU A 75 0.46 18.24 -13.33
C LEU A 75 -0.45 18.58 -14.51
N LEU A 76 -1.77 18.42 -14.36
CA LEU A 76 -2.73 18.82 -15.38
C LEU A 76 -2.78 20.34 -15.55
N GLN A 77 -2.68 21.12 -14.47
CA GLN A 77 -2.61 22.58 -14.57
C GLN A 77 -1.32 23.05 -15.26
N LEU A 78 -0.17 22.47 -14.90
CA LEU A 78 1.10 22.75 -15.56
C LEU A 78 1.08 22.41 -17.05
N ALA A 79 0.51 21.27 -17.43
CA ALA A 79 0.36 20.89 -18.83
C ALA A 79 -0.57 21.83 -19.62
N LYS A 80 -1.57 22.45 -18.97
CA LYS A 80 -2.40 23.50 -19.58
C LYS A 80 -1.60 24.80 -19.76
N LEU A 81 -0.85 25.21 -18.74
CA LEU A 81 -0.02 26.42 -18.80
C LEU A 81 1.06 26.34 -19.88
N LYS A 82 1.80 25.22 -19.96
CA LYS A 82 2.81 25.02 -21.01
C LYS A 82 2.21 25.07 -22.41
N ARG A 83 1.03 24.48 -22.63
CA ARG A 83 0.31 24.57 -23.91
C ARG A 83 -0.10 26.00 -24.27
N ARG A 84 -0.57 26.79 -23.29
CA ARG A 84 -0.94 28.20 -23.51
C ARG A 84 0.26 29.09 -23.81
N ALA A 85 1.38 28.84 -23.14
CA ALA A 85 2.61 29.60 -23.32
C ALA A 85 3.45 29.16 -24.54
N ASN A 86 2.99 28.15 -25.31
CA ASN A 86 3.73 27.54 -26.41
C ASN A 86 5.18 27.14 -26.05
N ILE A 87 5.38 26.68 -24.81
CA ILE A 87 6.70 26.29 -24.32
C ILE A 87 6.88 24.80 -24.59
N PRO A 88 7.87 24.39 -25.39
CA PRO A 88 8.12 22.98 -25.68
C PRO A 88 8.46 22.22 -24.38
N LEU A 89 7.90 21.01 -24.25
CA LEU A 89 8.29 20.07 -23.20
C LEU A 89 9.62 19.41 -23.61
N PRO A 90 10.60 19.26 -22.70
CA PRO A 90 11.78 18.45 -22.95
C PRO A 90 11.41 16.97 -23.13
#